data_AF-A0A5E8HIE4-F1
#
_entry.id   AF-A0A5E8HIE4-F1
#
_cell.length_a   1.000
_cell.length_b   1.000
_cell.length_c   1.000
_cell.angle_alpha   90.00
_cell.angle_beta   90.00
_cell.angle_gamma   90.00
#
_symmetry.space_group_name_H-M   'P 1'
#
loop_
_entity.id
_entity.type
_entity.pdbx_description
1 polymer ?
#
loop_
_entity_poly.entity_id
_entity_poly.type
_entity_poly.pdbx_seq_one_letter_code
_entity_poly.pdbx_strand_id
1 'polypeptide(L)'
;MSLKKNAKVTRFVTFYQEKYIRIYSDLTSFVAVKPSQILIENENINSHLVVYLSEPTSKKGIENLDKAYNHLVRCTIDASKMLWIEMKKHLEQEFKRFNISKYSYNLSESELLDNYSKFLSKGQEARKNELNGVGKTPEMCIDDYYQAIEYAWAIIKNHDRNKAKSFGVFRIYQWIKGNIIQIIASFLIGIFASCASINLDLIYSLFTSKEKSQTDQPNLNSKK
;
A
#
# COMPACT_ATOMS: atom_id res chain seq x y z
N MET A 1 -44.73 -0.33 -26.42
CA MET A 1 -43.94 0.69 -25.70
C MET A 1 -43.55 0.26 -24.26
N SER A 2 -44.39 -0.48 -23.52
CA SER A 2 -44.06 -0.92 -22.14
C SER A 2 -42.95 -1.98 -22.04
N LEU A 3 -42.83 -2.89 -23.02
CA LEU A 3 -41.79 -3.93 -23.02
C LEU A 3 -40.35 -3.35 -23.07
N LYS A 4 -40.09 -2.33 -23.90
CA LYS A 4 -38.77 -1.66 -23.98
C LYS A 4 -38.44 -0.89 -22.71
N LYS A 5 -39.44 -0.34 -22.01
CA LYS A 5 -39.27 0.35 -20.71
C LYS A 5 -38.83 -0.63 -19.62
N ASN A 6 -39.50 -1.78 -19.51
CA ASN A 6 -39.13 -2.81 -18.55
C ASN A 6 -37.71 -3.35 -18.81
N ALA A 7 -37.31 -3.49 -20.08
CA ALA A 7 -35.95 -3.92 -20.43
C ALA A 7 -34.86 -2.94 -19.94
N LYS A 8 -35.05 -1.63 -20.08
CA LYS A 8 -34.07 -0.63 -19.62
C LYS A 8 -33.93 -0.57 -18.11
N VAL A 9 -35.05 -0.59 -17.39
CA VAL A 9 -35.05 -0.63 -15.91
C VAL A 9 -34.37 -1.91 -15.43
N THR A 10 -34.70 -3.05 -16.01
CA THR A 10 -34.08 -4.34 -15.69
C THR A 10 -32.57 -4.28 -15.91
N ARG A 11 -32.12 -3.77 -17.07
CA ARG A 11 -30.69 -3.60 -17.37
C ARG A 11 -29.97 -2.75 -16.31
N PHE A 12 -30.57 -1.62 -15.91
CA PHE A 12 -30.00 -0.77 -14.86
C PHE A 12 -29.86 -1.50 -13.53
N VAL A 13 -30.95 -2.14 -13.07
CA VAL A 13 -30.99 -2.83 -11.77
C VAL A 13 -30.02 -4.02 -11.75
N THR A 14 -30.03 -4.84 -12.80
CA THR A 14 -29.12 -5.99 -12.93
C THR A 14 -27.66 -5.54 -12.91
N PHE A 15 -27.30 -4.52 -13.69
CA PHE A 15 -25.93 -4.01 -13.71
C PHE A 15 -25.52 -3.42 -12.35
N TYR A 16 -26.42 -2.66 -11.70
CA TYR A 16 -26.19 -2.14 -10.35
C TYR A 16 -25.90 -3.26 -9.35
N GLN A 17 -26.74 -4.29 -9.32
CA GLN A 17 -26.66 -5.38 -8.36
C GLN A 17 -25.47 -6.31 -8.61
N GLU A 18 -25.25 -6.72 -9.85
CA GLU A 18 -24.27 -7.76 -10.18
C GLU A 18 -22.84 -7.22 -10.34
N LYS A 19 -22.69 -5.98 -10.81
CA LYS A 19 -21.37 -5.39 -11.12
C LYS A 19 -21.02 -4.28 -10.14
N TYR A 20 -21.84 -3.24 -10.06
CA TYR A 20 -21.48 -2.03 -9.32
C TYR A 20 -21.34 -2.26 -7.81
N ILE A 21 -22.34 -2.86 -7.15
CA ILE A 21 -22.32 -3.09 -5.70
C ILE A 21 -21.07 -3.89 -5.30
N ARG A 22 -20.76 -4.96 -6.05
CA ARG A 22 -19.60 -5.82 -5.78
C ARG A 22 -18.30 -5.02 -5.82
N ILE A 23 -18.04 -4.32 -6.92
CA ILE A 23 -16.80 -3.56 -7.11
C ILE A 23 -16.69 -2.39 -6.12
N TYR A 24 -17.79 -1.68 -5.87
CA TYR A 24 -17.80 -0.58 -4.92
C TYR A 24 -17.55 -1.05 -3.48
N SER A 25 -18.13 -2.19 -3.10
CA SER A 25 -17.89 -2.83 -1.80
C SER A 25 -16.42 -3.27 -1.66
N ASP A 26 -15.85 -3.91 -2.68
CA ASP A 26 -14.45 -4.31 -2.68
C ASP A 26 -13.52 -3.08 -2.56
N LEU A 27 -13.83 -2.00 -3.29
CA LEU A 27 -13.06 -0.75 -3.21
C LEU A 27 -13.11 -0.14 -1.81
N THR A 28 -14.31 0.10 -1.29
CA THR A 28 -14.49 0.78 0.00
C THR A 28 -13.96 -0.05 1.17
N SER A 29 -14.09 -1.38 1.11
CA SER A 29 -13.49 -2.27 2.10
C SER A 29 -11.96 -2.27 2.04
N PHE A 30 -11.38 -2.16 0.84
CA PHE A 30 -9.93 -2.11 0.66
C PHE A 30 -9.33 -0.77 1.10
N VAL A 31 -9.92 0.35 0.70
CA VAL A 31 -9.38 1.70 0.98
C VAL A 31 -9.85 2.29 2.32
N ALA A 32 -10.86 1.67 2.95
CA ALA A 32 -11.50 2.11 4.20
C ALA A 32 -12.09 3.54 4.18
N VAL A 33 -12.20 4.15 3.01
CA VAL A 33 -12.79 5.48 2.81
C VAL A 33 -13.69 5.45 1.58
N LYS A 34 -14.65 6.38 1.50
CA LYS A 34 -15.48 6.57 0.29
C LYS A 34 -14.77 7.55 -0.65
N PRO A 35 -14.30 7.12 -1.84
CA PRO A 35 -13.63 8.04 -2.75
C PRO A 35 -14.59 9.13 -3.23
N SER A 36 -14.18 10.40 -3.17
CA SER A 36 -15.01 11.55 -3.50
C SER A 36 -15.57 11.48 -4.93
N GLN A 37 -14.74 11.06 -5.89
CA GLN A 37 -15.15 10.89 -7.28
C GLN A 37 -16.35 9.93 -7.43
N ILE A 38 -16.36 8.84 -6.66
CA ILE A 38 -17.45 7.85 -6.71
C ILE A 38 -18.73 8.41 -6.07
N LEU A 39 -18.60 9.22 -5.02
CA LEU A 39 -19.73 9.91 -4.41
C LEU A 39 -20.38 10.90 -5.38
N ILE A 40 -19.57 11.70 -6.08
CA ILE A 40 -20.04 12.66 -7.09
C ILE A 40 -20.78 11.95 -8.21
N GLU A 41 -20.24 10.85 -8.73
CA GLU A 41 -20.92 10.08 -9.78
C GLU A 41 -22.23 9.46 -9.27
N ASN A 42 -22.29 9.02 -8.01
CA ASN A 42 -23.54 8.54 -7.41
C ASN A 42 -24.60 9.65 -7.29
N GLU A 43 -24.19 10.87 -6.96
CA GLU A 43 -25.10 12.03 -6.97
C GLU A 43 -25.63 12.33 -8.38
N ASN A 44 -24.79 12.22 -9.41
CA ASN A 44 -25.21 12.35 -10.82
C ASN A 44 -26.21 11.26 -11.21
N ILE A 45 -25.95 10.00 -10.86
CA ILE A 45 -26.87 8.87 -11.09
C ILE A 45 -28.23 9.16 -10.43
N ASN A 46 -28.21 9.53 -9.15
CA ASN A 46 -29.43 9.80 -8.39
C ASN A 46 -30.21 10.98 -8.95
N SER A 47 -29.53 12.06 -9.35
CA SER A 47 -30.16 13.24 -9.95
C SER A 47 -30.93 12.89 -11.22
N HIS A 48 -30.38 12.02 -12.07
CA HIS A 48 -31.07 11.52 -13.24
C HIS A 48 -32.22 10.55 -12.90
N LEU A 49 -32.04 9.68 -11.90
CA LEU A 49 -33.10 8.76 -11.46
C LEU A 49 -34.31 9.52 -10.89
N VAL A 50 -34.10 10.60 -10.15
CA VAL A 50 -35.20 11.44 -9.63
C VAL A 50 -36.06 11.96 -10.78
N VAL A 51 -35.45 12.50 -11.84
CA VAL A 51 -36.18 12.96 -13.02
C VAL A 51 -36.93 11.81 -13.70
N TYR A 52 -36.30 10.63 -13.83
CA TYR A 52 -37.00 9.45 -14.36
C TYR A 52 -38.21 9.05 -13.51
N LEU A 53 -38.07 9.01 -12.18
CA LEU A 53 -39.15 8.60 -11.28
C LEU A 53 -40.32 9.59 -11.27
N SER A 54 -40.06 10.89 -11.48
CA SER A 54 -41.11 11.90 -11.61
C SER A 54 -41.92 11.80 -12.91
N GLU A 55 -41.30 11.36 -14.01
CA GLU A 55 -41.95 11.29 -15.32
C GLU A 55 -41.55 10.02 -16.12
N PRO A 56 -41.83 8.80 -15.60
CA PRO A 56 -41.21 7.56 -16.06
C PRO A 56 -41.69 7.05 -17.43
N THR A 57 -42.70 7.70 -18.01
CA THR A 57 -43.23 7.40 -19.34
C THR A 57 -42.91 8.49 -20.36
N SER A 58 -42.40 9.65 -19.93
CA SER A 58 -42.05 10.74 -20.83
C SER A 58 -40.74 10.45 -21.56
N LYS A 59 -40.55 11.11 -22.71
CA LYS A 59 -39.28 11.08 -23.44
C LYS A 59 -38.11 11.51 -22.54
N LYS A 60 -38.31 12.58 -21.77
CA LYS A 60 -37.32 13.14 -20.84
C LYS A 60 -36.99 12.16 -19.70
N GLY A 61 -37.97 11.47 -19.14
CA GLY A 61 -37.74 10.43 -18.15
C GLY A 61 -36.88 9.29 -18.71
N ILE A 62 -37.23 8.77 -19.88
CA ILE A 62 -36.48 7.68 -20.54
C ILE A 62 -35.03 8.10 -20.85
N GLU A 63 -34.80 9.32 -21.34
CA GLU A 63 -33.46 9.86 -21.57
C GLU A 63 -32.65 10.00 -20.28
N ASN A 64 -33.29 10.36 -19.17
CA ASN A 64 -32.61 10.41 -17.87
C ASN A 64 -32.27 9.02 -17.33
N LEU A 65 -33.11 7.99 -17.57
CA LEU A 65 -32.75 6.61 -17.23
C LEU A 65 -31.49 6.15 -18.01
N ASP A 66 -31.38 6.50 -19.29
CA ASP A 66 -30.19 6.20 -20.09
C ASP A 66 -28.95 6.93 -19.56
N LYS A 67 -29.10 8.21 -19.16
CA LYS A 67 -28.00 8.98 -18.54
C LYS A 67 -27.57 8.37 -17.21
N ALA A 68 -28.52 8.03 -16.33
CA ALA A 68 -28.24 7.36 -15.07
C ALA A 68 -27.45 6.06 -15.30
N TYR A 69 -27.86 5.25 -16.29
CA TYR A 69 -27.15 4.04 -16.66
C TYR A 69 -25.70 4.32 -17.12
N ASN A 70 -25.50 5.32 -17.99
CA ASN A 70 -24.17 5.67 -18.46
C ASN A 70 -23.25 6.15 -17.33
N HIS A 71 -23.78 6.93 -16.38
CA HIS A 71 -23.04 7.31 -15.18
C HIS A 71 -22.71 6.10 -14.31
N LEU A 72 -23.66 5.17 -14.12
CA LEU A 72 -23.43 3.93 -13.38
C LEU A 72 -22.30 3.08 -13.98
N VAL A 73 -22.29 2.92 -15.31
CA VAL A 73 -21.23 2.20 -16.02
C VAL A 73 -19.87 2.88 -15.82
N ARG A 74 -19.80 4.21 -16.01
CA ARG A 74 -18.55 4.98 -15.81
C ARG A 74 -18.06 4.89 -14.37
N CYS A 75 -18.96 5.06 -13.40
CA CYS A 75 -18.68 4.96 -11.97
C CYS A 75 -18.11 3.56 -11.62
N THR A 76 -18.64 2.50 -12.24
CA THR A 76 -18.15 1.13 -12.04
C THR A 76 -16.74 0.92 -12.61
N ILE A 77 -16.44 1.47 -13.79
CA ILE A 77 -15.09 1.43 -14.37
C ILE A 77 -14.10 2.18 -13.48
N ASP A 78 -14.47 3.39 -13.04
CA ASP A 78 -13.62 4.20 -12.18
C ASP A 78 -13.36 3.51 -10.84
N ALA A 79 -14.37 2.90 -10.23
CA ALA A 79 -14.20 2.12 -9.01
C ALA A 79 -13.25 0.92 -9.21
N SER A 80 -13.38 0.20 -10.32
CA SER A 80 -12.50 -0.93 -10.67
C SER A 80 -11.05 -0.49 -10.84
N LYS A 81 -10.83 0.59 -11.58
CA LYS A 81 -9.50 1.19 -11.81
C LYS A 81 -8.88 1.69 -10.51
N MET A 82 -9.66 2.36 -9.66
CA MET A 82 -9.18 2.81 -8.34
C MET A 82 -8.76 1.63 -7.48
N LEU A 83 -9.57 0.56 -7.42
CA LEU A 83 -9.24 -0.64 -6.66
C LEU A 83 -7.93 -1.28 -7.15
N TRP A 84 -7.79 -1.44 -8.46
CA TRP A 84 -6.55 -1.95 -9.07
C TRP A 84 -5.32 -1.10 -8.70
N ILE A 85 -5.43 0.23 -8.80
CA ILE A 85 -4.33 1.16 -8.45
C ILE A 85 -3.95 1.03 -6.98
N GLU A 86 -4.93 1.01 -6.07
CA GLU A 86 -4.68 0.94 -4.63
C GLU A 86 -4.10 -0.42 -4.23
N MET A 87 -4.59 -1.52 -4.83
CA MET A 87 -3.99 -2.84 -4.64
C MET A 87 -2.55 -2.91 -5.14
N LYS A 88 -2.26 -2.29 -6.28
CA LYS A 88 -0.89 -2.22 -6.82
C LYS A 88 0.03 -1.48 -5.85
N LYS A 89 -0.39 -0.31 -5.35
CA LYS A 89 0.37 0.45 -4.35
C LYS A 89 0.60 -0.37 -3.07
N HIS A 90 -0.44 -1.05 -2.59
CA HIS A 90 -0.34 -1.90 -1.41
C HIS A 90 0.69 -3.02 -1.61
N LEU A 91 0.57 -3.80 -2.68
CA LEU A 91 1.50 -4.89 -2.99
C LEU A 91 2.95 -4.40 -3.18
N GLU A 92 3.15 -3.27 -3.87
CA GLU A 92 4.48 -2.67 -4.02
C GLU A 92 5.09 -2.26 -2.68
N GLN A 93 4.30 -1.71 -1.76
CA GLN A 93 4.75 -1.36 -0.41
C GLN A 93 5.11 -2.60 0.41
N GLU A 94 4.28 -3.62 0.34
CA GLU A 94 4.52 -4.89 1.02
C GLU A 94 5.82 -5.56 0.51
N PHE A 95 6.03 -5.59 -0.81
CA PHE A 95 7.25 -6.13 -1.40
C PHE A 95 8.50 -5.34 -1.02
N LYS A 96 8.42 -4.00 -0.97
CA LYS A 96 9.51 -3.14 -0.48
C LYS A 96 9.82 -3.39 1.00
N ARG A 97 8.78 -3.51 1.83
CA ARG A 97 8.92 -3.66 3.29
C ARG A 97 9.50 -5.01 3.70
N PHE A 98 9.06 -6.09 3.05
CA PHE A 98 9.42 -7.46 3.44
C PHE A 98 10.60 -8.04 2.67
N ASN A 99 11.21 -7.27 1.75
CA ASN A 99 12.28 -7.73 0.86
C ASN A 99 11.97 -9.14 0.31
N ILE A 100 10.74 -9.28 -0.21
CA ILE A 100 10.03 -10.50 -0.65
C ILE A 100 10.64 -11.78 -0.07
N SER A 101 10.46 -11.94 1.23
CA SER A 101 10.64 -13.24 1.83
C SER A 101 9.44 -14.10 1.43
N LYS A 102 9.64 -15.12 0.57
CA LYS A 102 8.64 -16.18 0.29
C LYS A 102 7.94 -16.72 1.55
N TYR A 103 8.61 -16.59 2.70
CA TYR A 103 8.12 -17.05 3.98
C TYR A 103 6.95 -16.22 4.52
N SER A 104 6.70 -15.00 4.02
CA SER A 104 5.56 -14.18 4.43
C SER A 104 4.23 -14.62 3.79
N TYR A 105 4.25 -15.52 2.81
CA TYR A 105 3.06 -15.95 2.08
C TYR A 105 2.87 -17.46 2.17
N ASN A 106 1.61 -17.89 2.19
CA ASN A 106 1.21 -19.29 2.01
C ASN A 106 1.11 -19.66 0.52
N LEU A 107 2.06 -19.19 -0.27
CA LEU A 107 2.21 -19.45 -1.71
C LEU A 107 3.64 -19.85 -1.99
N SER A 108 3.87 -20.70 -2.99
CA SER A 108 5.22 -20.87 -3.52
C SER A 108 5.70 -19.55 -4.15
N GLU A 109 7.02 -19.38 -4.25
CA GLU A 109 7.61 -18.21 -4.89
C GLU A 109 7.16 -18.08 -6.36
N SER A 110 7.05 -19.21 -7.06
CA SER A 110 6.55 -19.25 -8.44
C SER A 110 5.09 -18.76 -8.53
N GLU A 111 4.21 -19.20 -7.64
CA GLU A 111 2.81 -18.77 -7.63
C GLU A 111 2.68 -17.29 -7.25
N LEU A 112 3.49 -16.81 -6.31
CA LEU A 112 3.49 -15.39 -5.93
C LEU A 112 3.89 -14.51 -7.12
N LEU A 113 4.98 -14.86 -7.81
CA LEU A 113 5.49 -14.12 -8.96
C LEU A 113 4.52 -14.21 -10.16
N ASP A 114 3.95 -15.38 -10.42
CA ASP A 114 2.97 -15.58 -11.50
C ASP A 114 1.70 -14.76 -11.26
N ASN A 115 1.11 -14.83 -10.05
CA ASN A 115 -0.05 -14.01 -9.71
C ASN A 115 0.27 -12.52 -9.82
N TYR A 116 1.43 -12.07 -9.36
CA TYR A 116 1.78 -10.66 -9.42
C TYR A 116 2.00 -10.19 -10.87
N SER A 117 2.68 -11.00 -11.69
CA SER A 117 2.87 -10.75 -13.12
C SER A 117 1.52 -10.68 -13.86
N LYS A 118 0.60 -11.62 -13.59
CA LYS A 118 -0.75 -11.63 -14.15
C LYS A 118 -1.57 -10.42 -13.70
N PHE A 119 -1.53 -10.06 -12.42
CA PHE A 119 -2.16 -8.85 -11.89
C PHE A 119 -1.71 -7.58 -12.65
N LEU A 120 -0.39 -7.41 -12.85
CA LEU A 120 0.14 -6.23 -13.55
C LEU A 120 -0.21 -6.24 -15.03
N SER A 121 0.04 -7.35 -15.72
CA SER A 121 -0.17 -7.47 -17.16
C SER A 121 -1.66 -7.35 -17.53
N LYS A 122 -2.56 -8.02 -16.79
CA LYS A 122 -4.01 -7.93 -17.02
C LYS A 122 -4.57 -6.56 -16.70
N GLY A 123 -4.08 -5.87 -15.67
CA GLY A 123 -4.48 -4.50 -15.38
C GLY A 123 -4.04 -3.51 -16.47
N GLN A 124 -2.86 -3.70 -17.05
CA GLN A 124 -2.39 -2.92 -18.20
C GLN A 124 -3.21 -3.21 -19.46
N GLU A 125 -3.54 -4.48 -19.71
CA GLU A 125 -4.41 -4.90 -20.81
C GLU A 125 -5.80 -4.27 -20.68
N ALA A 126 -6.41 -4.31 -19.49
CA ALA A 126 -7.69 -3.67 -19.19
C ALA A 126 -7.63 -2.16 -19.49
N ARG A 127 -6.57 -1.47 -19.08
CA ARG A 127 -6.38 -0.04 -19.36
C ARG A 127 -6.25 0.24 -20.85
N LYS A 128 -5.51 -0.60 -21.58
CA LYS A 128 -5.37 -0.48 -23.04
C LYS A 128 -6.72 -0.69 -23.73
N ASN A 129 -7.50 -1.67 -23.28
CA ASN A 129 -8.84 -1.94 -23.80
C ASN A 129 -9.80 -0.79 -23.52
N GLU A 130 -9.74 -0.18 -22.34
CA GLU A 130 -10.51 1.03 -22.00
C GLU A 130 -10.20 2.18 -22.97
N LEU A 131 -8.93 2.45 -23.23
CA LEU A 131 -8.49 3.52 -24.14
C LEU A 131 -8.86 3.26 -25.61
N ASN A 132 -8.79 2.00 -26.05
CA ASN A 132 -9.13 1.61 -27.42
C ASN A 132 -10.64 1.42 -27.63
N GLY A 133 -11.38 1.18 -26.55
CA GLY A 133 -12.81 0.86 -26.53
C GLY A 133 -13.72 2.06 -26.28
N VAL A 134 -13.18 3.28 -26.23
CA VAL A 134 -13.96 4.51 -26.01
C VAL A 134 -15.11 4.59 -27.02
N GLY A 135 -16.34 4.49 -26.51
CA GLY A 135 -17.57 4.61 -27.30
C GLY A 135 -18.14 3.29 -27.89
N LYS A 136 -17.51 2.13 -27.69
CA LYS A 136 -18.02 0.84 -28.23
C LYS A 136 -18.71 -0.03 -27.18
N THR A 137 -18.01 -0.45 -26.13
CA THR A 137 -18.53 -1.34 -25.07
C THR A 137 -17.77 -1.14 -23.75
N PRO A 138 -18.01 -0.02 -23.04
CA PRO A 138 -17.30 0.32 -21.81
C PRO A 138 -17.44 -0.74 -20.69
N GLU A 139 -18.53 -1.52 -20.74
CA GLU A 139 -18.83 -2.60 -19.80
C GLU A 139 -17.79 -3.74 -19.83
N MET A 140 -17.20 -4.03 -21.00
CA MET A 140 -16.20 -5.11 -21.12
C MET A 140 -14.93 -4.82 -20.32
N CYS A 141 -14.56 -3.54 -20.19
CA CYS A 141 -13.36 -3.13 -19.48
C CYS A 141 -13.46 -3.42 -17.97
N ILE A 142 -14.68 -3.48 -17.43
CA ILE A 142 -14.94 -3.79 -16.03
C ILE A 142 -14.50 -5.21 -15.72
N ASP A 143 -14.85 -6.16 -16.59
CA ASP A 143 -14.51 -7.58 -16.40
C ASP A 143 -13.01 -7.83 -16.55
N ASP A 144 -12.34 -7.09 -17.44
CA ASP A 144 -10.88 -7.15 -17.58
C ASP A 144 -10.17 -6.65 -16.30
N TYR A 145 -10.62 -5.52 -15.74
CA TYR A 145 -10.09 -5.03 -14.47
C TYR A 145 -10.36 -6.02 -13.33
N TYR A 146 -11.56 -6.60 -13.28
CA TYR A 146 -11.94 -7.51 -12.22
C TYR A 146 -11.12 -8.81 -12.25
N GLN A 147 -10.84 -9.34 -13.44
CA GLN A 147 -9.91 -10.46 -13.62
C GLN A 147 -8.50 -10.13 -13.11
N ALA A 148 -8.01 -8.91 -13.35
CA ALA A 148 -6.74 -8.48 -12.79
C ALA A 148 -6.78 -8.47 -11.25
N ILE A 149 -7.83 -7.87 -10.66
CA ILE A 149 -8.03 -7.74 -9.21
C ILE A 149 -8.05 -9.10 -8.50
N GLU A 150 -8.62 -10.15 -9.09
CA GLU A 150 -8.64 -11.50 -8.51
C GLU A 150 -7.23 -12.05 -8.26
N TYR A 151 -6.26 -11.75 -9.12
CA TYR A 151 -4.86 -12.15 -8.90
C TYR A 151 -4.23 -11.41 -7.71
N ALA A 152 -4.56 -10.13 -7.49
CA ALA A 152 -4.12 -9.42 -6.30
C ALA A 152 -4.78 -9.98 -5.03
N TRP A 153 -6.07 -10.31 -5.07
CA TRP A 153 -6.74 -10.96 -3.95
C TRP A 153 -6.13 -12.31 -3.61
N ALA A 154 -5.73 -13.11 -4.61
CA ALA A 154 -5.04 -14.37 -4.39
C ALA A 154 -3.73 -14.18 -3.60
N ILE A 155 -2.98 -13.11 -3.84
CA ILE A 155 -1.77 -12.77 -3.09
C ILE A 155 -2.13 -12.32 -1.67
N ILE A 156 -3.03 -11.35 -1.55
CA ILE A 156 -3.37 -10.69 -0.28
C ILE A 156 -4.00 -11.66 0.72
N LYS A 157 -4.91 -12.54 0.26
CA LYS A 157 -5.56 -13.54 1.12
C LYS A 157 -4.58 -14.59 1.65
N ASN A 158 -3.47 -14.83 0.95
CA ASN A 158 -2.45 -15.79 1.35
C ASN A 158 -1.29 -15.15 2.13
N HIS A 159 -1.36 -13.87 2.49
CA HIS A 159 -0.35 -13.24 3.33
C HIS A 159 -0.46 -13.77 4.78
N ASP A 160 0.58 -14.48 5.24
CA ASP A 160 0.76 -14.88 6.64
C ASP A 160 1.61 -13.84 7.41
N ARG A 161 0.91 -12.93 8.11
CA ARG A 161 1.55 -11.89 8.92
C ARG A 161 2.40 -12.44 10.07
N ASN A 162 2.08 -13.63 10.58
CA ASN A 162 2.83 -14.25 11.67
C ASN A 162 4.19 -14.74 11.16
N LYS A 163 4.22 -15.38 9.98
CA LYS A 163 5.47 -15.79 9.35
C LYS A 163 6.32 -14.61 8.90
N ALA A 164 5.69 -13.54 8.42
CA ALA A 164 6.39 -12.30 8.08
C ALA A 164 7.16 -11.72 9.28
N LYS A 165 6.54 -11.73 10.46
CA LYS A 165 7.17 -11.27 11.72
C LYS A 165 8.31 -12.19 12.17
N SER A 166 8.12 -13.51 12.10
CA SER A 166 9.18 -14.47 12.47
C SER A 166 10.39 -14.40 11.55
N PHE A 167 10.18 -14.11 10.25
CA PHE A 167 11.28 -13.94 9.31
C PHE A 167 12.14 -12.71 9.62
N GLY A 168 11.53 -11.61 10.08
CA GLY A 168 12.27 -10.42 10.54
C GLY A 168 13.25 -10.77 11.67
N VAL A 169 12.78 -11.53 12.66
CA VAL A 169 13.60 -12.01 13.79
C VAL A 169 14.68 -12.97 13.31
N PHE A 170 14.34 -13.92 12.42
CA PHE A 170 15.30 -14.85 11.82
C PHE A 170 16.41 -14.13 11.05
N ARG A 171 16.06 -13.09 10.27
CA ARG A 171 17.05 -12.29 9.51
C ARG A 171 18.01 -11.56 10.43
N ILE A 172 17.51 -10.96 11.51
CA ILE A 172 18.36 -10.31 12.53
C ILE A 172 19.28 -11.35 13.17
N TYR A 173 18.75 -12.52 13.54
CA TYR A 173 19.54 -13.60 14.10
C TYR A 173 20.66 -14.07 13.15
N GLN A 174 20.36 -14.29 11.87
CA GLN A 174 21.34 -14.69 10.86
C GLN A 174 22.38 -13.60 10.60
N TRP A 175 21.98 -12.33 10.59
CA TRP A 175 22.90 -11.20 10.48
C TRP A 175 23.86 -11.13 11.68
N ILE A 176 23.34 -11.25 12.91
CA ILE A 176 24.17 -11.28 14.13
C ILE A 176 25.15 -12.44 14.05
N LYS A 177 24.67 -13.64 13.69
CA LYS A 177 25.51 -14.84 13.59
C LYS A 177 26.62 -14.69 12.53
N GLY A 178 26.29 -14.11 11.37
CA GLY A 178 27.27 -13.87 10.29
C GLY A 178 28.31 -12.81 10.62
N ASN A 179 27.97 -11.84 11.48
CA ASN A 179 28.86 -10.74 11.84
C ASN A 179 29.45 -10.89 13.26
N ILE A 180 29.29 -12.04 13.90
CA ILE A 180 29.62 -12.21 15.33
C ILE A 180 31.11 -11.96 15.62
N ILE A 181 31.99 -12.36 14.69
CA ILE A 181 33.43 -12.12 14.82
C ILE A 181 33.75 -10.63 14.72
N GLN A 182 33.12 -9.90 13.80
CA GLN A 182 33.29 -8.45 13.69
C GLN A 182 32.76 -7.72 14.91
N ILE A 183 31.58 -8.11 15.41
CA ILE A 183 31.00 -7.53 16.62
C ILE A 183 31.93 -7.72 17.82
N ILE A 184 32.49 -8.92 18.00
CA ILE A 184 33.45 -9.22 19.07
C ILE A 184 34.75 -8.41 18.87
N ALA A 185 35.29 -8.36 17.65
CA ALA A 185 36.51 -7.60 17.36
C ALA A 185 36.32 -6.10 17.64
N SER A 186 35.21 -5.51 17.19
CA SER A 186 34.87 -4.11 17.44
C SER A 186 34.68 -3.82 18.93
N PHE A 187 34.07 -4.74 19.67
CA PHE A 187 33.90 -4.62 21.12
C PHE A 187 35.25 -4.65 21.86
N LEU A 188 36.13 -5.59 21.50
CA LEU A 188 37.47 -5.68 22.09
C LEU A 188 38.31 -4.43 21.79
N ILE A 189 38.30 -3.95 20.54
CA ILE A 189 38.99 -2.69 20.17
C ILE A 189 38.46 -1.51 21.00
N GLY A 190 37.15 -1.43 21.22
CA GLY A 190 36.54 -0.40 22.07
C GLY A 190 36.97 -0.46 23.54
N ILE A 191 37.08 -1.66 24.12
CA ILE A 191 37.63 -1.86 25.48
C ILE A 191 39.10 -1.42 25.53
N PHE A 192 39.92 -1.83 24.56
CA PHE A 192 41.32 -1.44 24.53
C PHE A 192 41.51 0.08 24.39
N ALA A 193 40.72 0.73 23.53
CA ALA A 193 40.76 2.17 23.35
C ALA A 193 40.34 2.93 24.62
N SER A 194 39.32 2.45 25.33
CA SER A 194 38.84 3.06 26.59
C SER A 194 39.80 2.84 27.76
N CYS A 195 40.47 1.69 27.85
CA CYS A 195 41.54 1.50 28.84
C CYS A 195 42.78 2.36 28.53
N ALA A 196 43.12 2.55 27.25
CA ALA A 196 44.21 3.41 26.84
C ALA A 196 43.93 4.89 27.16
N SER A 197 42.69 5.37 26.95
CA SER A 197 42.30 6.74 27.32
C SER A 197 42.31 6.96 28.83
N ILE A 198 41.81 6.00 29.62
CA ILE A 198 41.86 6.09 31.10
C ILE A 198 43.31 6.15 31.60
N ASN A 199 44.22 5.35 31.04
CA ASN A 199 45.63 5.39 31.42
C ASN A 199 46.32 6.71 31.02
N LEU A 200 46.00 7.26 29.86
CA LEU A 200 46.52 8.57 29.42
C LEU A 200 46.00 9.72 30.30
N ASP A 201 44.72 9.73 30.64
CA ASP A 201 44.14 10.73 31.55
C ASP A 201 44.74 10.63 32.97
N LEU A 202 44.97 9.40 33.47
CA LEU A 202 45.61 9.18 34.76
C LEU A 202 47.06 9.69 34.77
N ILE A 203 47.83 9.40 33.71
CA ILE A 203 49.21 9.89 33.55
C ILE A 203 49.23 11.43 33.44
N TYR A 204 48.33 12.03 32.66
CA TYR A 204 48.24 13.48 32.53
C TYR A 204 47.87 14.17 33.86
N SER A 205 46.95 13.57 34.63
CA SER A 205 46.58 14.08 35.96
C SER A 205 47.73 13.99 36.98
N LEU A 206 48.55 12.93 36.91
CA LEU A 206 49.74 12.76 37.75
C LEU A 206 50.86 13.75 37.39
N PHE A 207 51.03 14.06 36.11
CA PHE A 207 52.02 15.07 35.67
C PHE A 207 51.60 16.49 36.08
N THR A 208 50.33 16.86 35.89
CA THR A 208 49.82 18.19 36.25
C THR A 208 49.70 18.41 37.76
N SER A 209 49.44 17.36 38.57
CA SER A 209 49.48 17.48 40.04
C SER A 209 50.89 17.70 40.57
N LYS A 210 51.91 17.15 39.89
CA LYS A 210 53.32 17.28 40.27
C LYS A 210 53.84 18.70 40.03
N GLU A 211 53.42 19.35 38.94
CA GLU A 211 53.71 20.77 38.67
C GLU A 211 53.09 21.69 39.73
N LYS A 212 51.84 21.47 40.15
CA LYS A 212 51.22 22.24 41.25
C LYS A 212 51.94 22.08 42.59
N SER A 213 52.46 20.88 42.88
CA SER A 213 53.20 20.66 44.14
C SER A 213 54.58 21.32 44.19
N GLN A 214 55.14 21.71 43.04
CA GLN A 214 56.40 22.46 42.97
C GLN A 214 56.21 23.98 42.97
N THR A 215 55.03 24.50 42.64
CA THR A 215 54.72 25.94 42.68
C THR A 215 54.22 26.44 44.04
N ASP A 216 53.83 25.56 44.96
CA ASP A 216 53.39 25.91 46.32
C ASP A 216 54.49 25.69 47.39
N GLN A 217 55.73 26.12 47.16
CA GLN A 217 56.64 26.44 48.27
C GLN A 217 56.40 27.88 48.72
N PRO A 218 55.90 28.13 49.95
CA PRO A 218 55.69 29.48 50.44
C PRO A 218 57.05 30.18 50.59
N ASN A 219 57.15 31.35 49.96
CA ASN A 219 58.28 32.26 50.01
C ASN A 219 58.44 32.81 51.45
N LEU A 220 59.09 32.04 52.32
CA LEU A 220 59.48 32.46 53.66
C LEU A 220 60.77 33.27 53.57
N ASN A 221 60.64 34.53 53.18
CA ASN A 221 61.58 35.57 53.56
C ASN A 221 60.85 36.91 53.72
N SER A 222 60.16 37.04 54.87
CA SER A 222 59.95 38.33 55.52
C SER A 222 60.47 38.25 56.96
N LYS A 223 61.61 38.89 57.21
CA LYS A 223 62.07 39.56 58.45
C LYS A 223 63.60 39.69 58.48
N LYS A 224 64.11 40.80 57.97
CA LYS A 224 64.80 41.85 58.75
C LYS A 224 65.11 43.03 57.85
#